data_AF-A0A2A3L5G9-F1
#
_entry.id   AF-A0A2A3L5G9-F1
#
_cell.length_a   1.000
_cell.length_b   1.000
_cell.length_c   1.000
_cell.angle_alpha   90.00
_cell.angle_beta   90.00
_cell.angle_gamma   90.00
#
_symmetry.space_group_name_H-M   'P 1'
#
loop_
_entity.id
_entity.type
_entity.pdbx_description
1 polymer ?
#
loop_
_entity_poly.entity_id
_entity_poly.type
_entity_poly.pdbx_seq_one_letter_code
_entity_poly.pdbx_strand_id
1 'polypeptide(L)' 'MKTIVRQANQLSVGDVIVAPDRTLHTVTHIDIHGLGAAWLTIHTDTGLSLDKTQEDAKLDTYDVLASQQDHSSEQDR' A
#
# COMPACT_ATOMS: atom_id res chain seq x y z
N MET A 1 2.09 -17.47 2.44
CA MET A 1 1.69 -16.12 2.01
C MET A 1 2.94 -15.42 1.51
N LYS A 2 2.94 -14.90 0.28
CA LYS A 2 4.10 -14.23 -0.31
C LYS A 2 4.01 -12.74 0.01
N THR A 3 5.13 -12.10 0.33
CA THR A 3 5.21 -10.63 0.37
C THR A 3 5.72 -10.09 -0.95
N ILE A 4 5.23 -8.92 -1.32
CA ILE A 4 5.76 -8.11 -2.43
C ILE A 4 6.16 -6.75 -1.87
N VAL A 5 7.18 -6.14 -2.47
CA VAL A 5 7.59 -4.78 -2.12
C VAL A 5 6.75 -3.80 -2.94
N ARG A 6 6.14 -2.82 -2.28
CA ARG A 6 5.42 -1.70 -2.92
C ARG A 6 5.92 -0.37 -2.40
N GLN A 7 5.96 0.63 -3.27
CA GLN A 7 6.17 2.01 -2.85
C GLN A 7 4.94 2.54 -2.11
N ALA A 8 5.10 3.51 -1.22
CA ALA A 8 4.00 4.09 -0.46
C ALA A 8 2.89 4.64 -1.38
N ASN A 9 3.27 5.30 -2.48
CA ASN A 9 2.33 5.84 -3.46
C ASN A 9 1.68 4.79 -4.38
N GLN A 10 2.05 3.52 -4.23
CA GLN A 10 1.45 2.38 -4.93
C GLN A 10 0.55 1.55 -4.01
N LEU A 11 0.46 1.91 -2.73
CA LEU A 11 -0.45 1.25 -1.80
C LEU A 11 -1.90 1.55 -2.19
N SER A 12 -2.75 0.55 -1.97
CA SER A 12 -4.18 0.62 -2.23
C SER A 12 -4.96 0.20 -0.99
N VAL A 13 -6.21 0.67 -0.87
CA VAL A 13 -7.12 0.19 0.17
C VAL A 13 -7.26 -1.33 0.07
N GLY A 14 -7.10 -2.02 1.20
CA GLY A 14 -7.06 -3.48 1.29
C GLY A 14 -5.66 -4.10 1.25
N ASP A 15 -4.61 -3.34 0.89
CA ASP A 15 -3.23 -3.81 1.02
C ASP A 15 -2.91 -4.04 2.51
N VAL A 16 -2.25 -5.15 2.81
CA VAL A 16 -1.83 -5.49 4.18
C VAL A 16 -0.32 -5.30 4.29
N ILE A 17 0.10 -4.24 4.97
CA ILE A 17 1.49 -3.89 5.24
C ILE A 17 2.02 -4.78 6.36
N VAL A 18 3.22 -5.33 6.17
CA VAL A 18 3.96 -6.09 7.18
C VAL A 18 5.01 -5.18 7.80
N ALA A 19 4.83 -4.83 9.06
CA ALA A 19 5.80 -4.03 9.81
C ALA A 19 7.05 -4.85 10.20
N PRO A 20 8.18 -4.20 10.57
CA PRO A 20 9.41 -4.91 10.98
C PRO A 20 9.25 -5.83 12.19
N ASP A 21 8.31 -5.51 13.09
CA ASP A 21 7.94 -6.33 14.24
C ASP A 21 6.95 -7.47 13.91
N ARG A 22 6.65 -7.65 12.61
CA ARG A 22 5.69 -8.60 12.03
C ARG A 22 4.23 -8.32 12.37
N THR A 23 3.91 -7.14 12.90
CA THR A 23 2.53 -6.70 12.99
C THR A 23 1.99 -6.40 11.59
N LEU A 24 0.67 -6.56 11.43
CA LEU A 24 -0.02 -6.38 10.16
C LEU A 24 -0.91 -5.16 10.26
N HIS A 25 -0.85 -4.31 9.24
CA HIS A 25 -1.66 -3.11 9.13
C HIS A 25 -2.38 -3.12 7.80
N THR A 26 -3.71 -3.19 7.84
CA THR A 26 -4.53 -3.15 6.63
C THR A 26 -4.78 -1.69 6.26
N VAL A 27 -4.44 -1.29 5.04
CA VAL A 27 -4.78 0.04 4.53
C VAL A 27 -6.30 0.15 4.40
N THR A 28 -6.91 1.08 5.12
CA THR A 28 -8.36 1.26 5.17
C THR A 28 -8.80 2.47 4.35
N HIS A 29 -7.95 3.49 4.24
CA HIS A 29 -8.28 4.73 3.55
C HIS A 29 -7.00 5.43 3.05
N ILE A 30 -7.10 6.16 1.94
CA ILE A 30 -6.00 6.99 1.42
C ILE A 30 -6.57 8.35 1.05
N ASP A 31 -6.11 9.39 1.71
CA ASP A 31 -6.40 10.77 1.33
C ASP A 31 -5.33 11.27 0.36
N ILE A 32 -5.77 11.90 -0.72
CA ILE A 32 -4.91 12.54 -1.70
C ILE A 32 -5.16 14.03 -1.62
N HIS A 33 -4.10 14.79 -1.43
CA HIS A 33 -4.20 16.20 -1.13
C HIS A 33 -3.33 17.04 -2.08
N GLY A 34 -3.65 18.32 -2.18
CA GLY A 34 -2.93 19.27 -3.02
C GLY A 34 -3.15 19.08 -4.52
N LEU A 35 -2.72 20.08 -5.31
CA LEU A 35 -2.80 20.00 -6.77
C LEU A 35 -1.89 18.89 -7.29
N GLY A 36 -2.40 18.07 -8.20
CA GLY A 36 -1.62 16.98 -8.79
C GLY A 36 -1.22 15.90 -7.78
N ALA A 37 -2.00 15.71 -6.71
CA ALA A 37 -1.75 14.70 -5.68
C ALA A 37 -0.44 14.90 -4.90
N ALA A 38 0.02 16.14 -4.69
CA ALA A 38 1.34 16.47 -4.12
C ALA A 38 1.72 15.75 -2.81
N TRP A 39 0.72 15.39 -1.99
CA TRP A 39 0.90 14.66 -0.74
C TRP A 39 -0.26 13.71 -0.51
N LEU A 40 -0.01 12.64 0.25
CA LEU A 40 -0.97 11.60 0.57
C LEU A 40 -0.86 11.19 2.03
N THR A 41 -2.02 10.87 2.61
CA THR A 41 -2.14 10.28 3.95
C THR A 41 -2.75 8.89 3.81
N ILE A 42 -2.02 7.86 4.22
CA ILE A 42 -2.51 6.47 4.23
C ILE A 42 -2.92 6.12 5.65
N HIS A 43 -4.14 5.65 5.84
CA HIS A 43 -4.66 5.22 7.13
C HIS A 43 -4.78 3.70 7.18
N THR A 44 -4.50 3.13 8.35
CA THR A 44 -4.64 1.70 8.60
C THR A 44 -5.70 1.38 9.65
N ASP A 45 -6.14 0.13 9.68
CA ASP A 45 -7.07 -0.43 10.66
C ASP A 45 -6.59 -0.34 12.12
N THR A 46 -5.28 -0.34 12.34
CA THR A 46 -4.69 -0.17 13.67
C THR A 46 -4.60 1.30 14.11
N GLY A 47 -5.06 2.25 13.29
CA GLY A 47 -4.94 3.68 13.54
C GLY A 47 -3.55 4.27 13.25
N LEU A 48 -2.68 3.55 12.54
CA LEU A 48 -1.44 4.10 12.03
C LEU A 48 -1.77 4.97 10.80
N SER A 49 -1.15 6.15 10.72
CA SER A 49 -1.23 7.01 9.55
C SER A 49 0.16 7.29 9.00
N LEU A 50 0.30 7.24 7.68
CA LEU A 50 1.53 7.56 6.96
C LEU A 50 1.30 8.82 6.13
N ASP A 51 1.90 9.93 6.55
CA ASP A 51 1.88 11.19 5.82
C ASP A 51 3.15 11.35 5.00
N LYS A 52 2.99 11.49 3.68
CA LYS A 52 4.12 11.56 2.74
C LYS A 52 3.85 12.55 1.63
N THR A 53 4.89 13.27 1.21
CA THR A 53 4.88 13.91 -0.11
C THR A 53 4.95 12.82 -1.20
N GLN A 54 4.54 13.12 -2.42
CA GLN A 54 4.65 12.14 -3.52
C GLN A 54 6.09 11.71 -3.81
N GLU A 55 7.04 12.61 -3.62
CA GLU A 55 8.45 12.32 -3.86
C GLU A 55 8.98 11.35 -2.80
N ASP A 56 8.68 11.62 -1.53
CA ASP A 56 9.03 10.72 -0.43
C ASP A 56 8.32 9.37 -0.56
N ALA A 57 7.05 9.38 -0.98
CA ALA A 57 6.24 8.18 -1.13
C ALA A 57 6.75 7.22 -2.22
N LYS A 58 7.49 7.71 -3.23
CA LYS A 58 8.16 6.89 -4.25
C LYS A 58 9.43 6.22 -3.75
N LEU A 59 10.08 6.80 -2.74
CA LEU A 59 11.33 6.30 -2.17
C LEU A 59 11.07 5.37 -0.98
N ASP A 60 9.94 5.56 -0.30
CA ASP A 60 9.53 4.73 0.82
C ASP A 60 8.81 3.47 0.35
N THR A 61 9.24 2.31 0.85
CA THR A 61 8.75 1.01 0.40
C THR A 61 8.34 0.13 1.57
N TYR A 62 7.32 -0.69 1.33
CA TYR A 62 6.69 -1.56 2.32
C TYR A 62 6.60 -2.99 1.79
N ASP A 63 6.81 -3.95 2.68
CA ASP A 63 6.39 -5.33 2.44
C ASP A 63 4.88 -5.43 2.56
N VAL A 64 4.21 -5.91 1.51
CA VAL A 64 2.76 -6.07 1.45
C VAL A 64 2.43 -7.53 1.19
N LEU A 65 1.45 -8.09 1.89
CA LEU A 65 0.95 -9.43 1.62
C LEU A 65 0.33 -9.46 0.22
N ALA A 66 0.85 -10.32 -0.65
CA ALA A 66 0.28 -10.53 -1.97
C ALA A 66 -1.09 -11.21 -1.82
N SER A 67 -2.15 -10.48 -2.16
CA SER A 67 -3.48 -11.05 -2.37
C SER A 67 -3.37 -12.11 -3.46
N GLN A 68 -3.93 -13.31 -3.27
CA GLN A 68 -3.90 -14.39 -4.26
C GLN A 68 -4.72 -14.11 -5.54
N GLN A 69 -5.00 -12.85 -5.86
CA GLN A 69 -5.65 -12.43 -7.10
C GLN A 69 -4.60 -12.12 -8.19
N ASP A 70 -3.60 -12.98 -8.35
CA ASP A 70 -3.06 -13.22 -9.69
C ASP A 70 -4.07 -14.14 -10.37
N HIS A 71 -5.14 -13.54 -10.92
CA HIS A 71 -5.96 -14.27 -11.87
C HIS A 71 -5.06 -14.66 -13.03
N SER A 72 -4.76 -15.95 -13.12
CA SER A 72 -4.35 -16.63 -14.33
C SER A 72 -5.26 -16.15 -15.46
N SER A 73 -4.79 -15.21 -16.28
CA SER A 73 -5.35 -15.04 -17.62
C SER A 73 -4.81 -16.19 -18.47
N GLU A 74 -5.28 -17.41 -18.17
CA GLU A 74 -5.25 -18.53 -19.09
C GLU A 74 -6.31 -18.19 -20.16
N GLN A 75 -5.84 -17.49 -21.19
CA GLN A 75 -6.62 -17.08 -22.34
C GLN A 75 -6.82 -18.31 -23.22
N ASP A 76 -7.70 -19.20 -22.77
CA ASP A 76 -8.20 -20.32 -23.57
C ASP A 76 -9.44 -19.83 -24.33
N ARG A 77 -9.25 -19.45 -25.60
CA ARG A 77 -10.20 -19.53 -26.72
C ARG A 77 -9.62 -18.99 -28.02
#